data_AF-A0A2N0KLK0-F1
#
_entry.id   AF-A0A2N0KLK0-F1
#
_cell.length_a   1.000
_cell.length_b   1.000
_cell.length_c   1.000
_cell.angle_alpha   90.00
_cell.angle_beta   90.00
_cell.angle_gamma   90.00
#
_symmetry.space_group_name_H-M   'P 1'
#
loop_
_entity.id
_entity.type
_entity.pdbx_description
1 polymer ?
#
loop_
_entity_poly.entity_id
_entity_poly.type
_entity_poly.pdbx_seq_one_letter_code
_entity_poly.pdbx_strand_id
1 'polypeptide(L)' 'MAALSSDYIDNELKPEKRSAFQAHLSKCGPCQAFVGTLASTISALGRLPGVTAPAALKQSLIDRMHKEN' A
#
# COMPACT_ATOMS: atom_id res chain seq x y z
N MET A 1 9.70 -5.35 -11.55
CA MET A 1 8.84 -4.17 -11.83
C MET A 1 7.78 -3.93 -10.75
N ALA A 2 7.16 -4.97 -10.18
CA ALA A 2 6.12 -4.81 -9.14
C ALA A 2 6.57 -3.95 -7.93
N ALA A 3 7.69 -4.32 -7.27
CA ALA A 3 8.17 -3.58 -6.09
C ALA A 3 8.46 -2.09 -6.35
N LEU A 4 9.16 -1.75 -7.44
CA LEU A 4 9.46 -0.36 -7.79
C LEU A 4 8.22 0.51 -8.04
N SER A 5 7.12 -0.09 -8.49
CA SER A 5 5.88 0.64 -8.75
C SER A 5 5.15 0.96 -7.45
N SER A 6 5.14 0.03 -6.50
CA SER A 6 4.65 0.27 -5.13
C SER A 6 5.50 1.33 -4.42
N ASP A 7 6.82 1.14 -4.35
CA ASP A 7 7.75 2.10 -3.72
C ASP A 7 7.62 3.52 -4.33
N TYR A 8 7.33 3.61 -5.64
CA TYR A 8 7.10 4.89 -6.31
C TYR A 8 5.80 5.57 -5.86
N ILE A 9 4.71 4.81 -5.76
CA ILE A 9 3.39 5.28 -5.31
C ILE A 9 3.45 5.70 -3.84
N ASP A 10 4.10 4.89 -3.01
CA ASP A 10 4.22 5.11 -1.56
C ASP A 10 5.28 6.18 -1.21
N ASN A 11 5.95 6.74 -2.22
CA ASN A 11 7.02 7.74 -2.10
C ASN A 11 8.25 7.25 -1.29
N GLU A 12 8.53 5.95 -1.33
CA GLU A 12 9.64 5.30 -0.62
C GLU A 12 10.92 5.19 -1.46
N LEU A 13 10.85 5.49 -2.76
CA LEU A 13 12.04 5.54 -3.61
C LEU A 13 12.97 6.69 -3.22
N LYS A 14 14.28 6.37 -3.11
CA LYS A 14 15.35 7.37 -3.04
C LYS A 14 15.24 8.38 -4.19
N PRO A 15 15.57 9.68 -3.97
CA PRO A 15 15.36 10.73 -4.98
C PRO A 15 15.95 10.41 -6.36
N GLU A 16 17.18 9.88 -6.40
CA GLU A 16 17.87 9.48 -7.65
C GLU A 16 17.08 8.42 -8.45
N LYS A 17 16.56 7.40 -7.75
CA LYS A 17 15.77 6.32 -8.35
C LYS A 17 14.40 6.83 -8.76
N ARG A 18 13.79 7.71 -7.96
CA ARG A 18 12.51 8.33 -8.28
C ARG A 18 12.58 9.13 -9.58
N SER A 19 13.62 9.95 -9.74
CA SER A 19 13.84 10.72 -10.97
C SER A 19 14.04 9.81 -12.19
N ALA A 20 14.86 8.77 -12.08
CA ALA A 20 15.06 7.80 -13.16
C ALA A 20 13.76 7.05 -13.52
N PHE A 21 12.98 6.65 -12.52
CA PHE A 21 11.70 5.98 -12.71
C PHE A 21 10.69 6.90 -13.41
N GLN A 22 10.59 8.16 -12.98
CA GLN A 22 9.73 9.16 -13.62
C GLN A 22 10.13 9.43 -15.08
N ALA A 23 11.44 9.48 -15.37
CA ALA A 23 11.95 9.62 -16.73
C ALA A 23 11.64 8.40 -17.63
N HIS A 24 11.55 7.19 -17.05
CA HIS A 24 11.09 6.01 -17.76
C HIS A 24 9.58 6.08 -18.02
N LEU A 25 8.80 6.42 -16.99
CA LEU A 25 7.35 6.55 -17.12
C LEU A 25 6.99 7.53 -18.23
N SER A 26 7.64 8.69 -18.34
CA SER A 26 7.33 9.66 -19.41
C SER A 26 7.53 9.14 -20.84
N LYS A 27 8.23 8.03 -21.04
CA LYS A 27 8.57 7.46 -22.35
C LYS A 27 7.95 6.09 -22.64
N CYS A 28 7.34 5.44 -21.64
CA CYS A 28 6.88 4.06 -21.74
C CYS A 28 5.39 3.94 -21.40
N GLY A 29 4.54 3.95 -22.44
CA GLY A 29 3.08 3.81 -22.30
C GLY A 29 2.63 2.59 -21.49
N PRO A 30 3.16 1.37 -21.72
CA PRO A 30 2.81 0.19 -20.94
C PRO A 30 3.11 0.33 -19.44
N CYS A 31 4.25 0.95 -19.08
CA CYS A 31 4.59 1.17 -17.68
C CYS A 31 3.73 2.25 -17.03
N GLN A 32 3.35 3.30 -17.77
CA GLN A 32 2.36 4.28 -17.29
C GLN A 32 1.02 3.60 -17.01
N ALA A 33 0.53 2.78 -17.94
CA ALA A 33 -0.74 2.07 -17.78
C ALA A 33 -0.72 1.12 -16.57
N PHE A 34 0.39 0.41 -16.35
CA PHE A 34 0.58 -0.45 -15.20
C PHE A 34 0.53 0.34 -13.88
N VAL A 35 1.34 1.40 -13.75
CA VAL A 35 1.38 2.23 -12.53
C VAL A 35 0.02 2.90 -12.26
N GLY A 36 -0.63 3.41 -13.31
CA GLY A 36 -1.97 4.00 -13.21
C GLY A 36 -3.03 2.99 -12.76
N THR A 37 -2.97 1.75 -13.26
CA THR A 37 -3.86 0.67 -12.82
C THR A 37 -3.61 0.31 -11.36
N LEU A 38 -2.35 0.16 -10.95
CA LEU A 38 -1.98 -0.13 -9.57
C LEU A 38 -2.47 0.96 -8.61
N ALA A 39 -2.20 2.24 -8.93
CA ALA A 39 -2.67 3.38 -8.14
C ALA A 39 -4.20 3.45 -8.03
N SER A 40 -4.91 3.13 -9.12
CA SER A 40 -6.38 3.07 -9.13
C SER A 40 -6.92 1.97 -8.23
N THR A 41 -6.32 0.78 -8.26
CA THR A 41 -6.67 -0.34 -7.37
C THR A 41 -6.44 0.01 -5.91
N ILE A 42 -5.28 0.61 -5.57
CA ILE A 42 -4.97 1.07 -4.21
C ILE A 42 -6.02 2.09 -3.74
N SER A 43 -6.36 3.07 -4.59
CA SER A 43 -7.40 4.06 -4.26
C SER A 43 -8.77 3.43 -4.05
N ALA A 44 -9.16 2.45 -4.88
CA ALA A 44 -10.43 1.75 -4.74
C ALA A 44 -10.51 0.97 -3.41
N LEU A 45 -9.44 0.26 -3.04
CA LEU A 45 -9.36 -0.47 -1.77
C LEU A 45 -9.34 0.49 -0.57
N GLY A 46 -8.63 1.62 -0.66
CA GLY A 46 -8.56 2.63 0.41
C GLY A 46 -9.87 3.37 0.68
N ARG A 47 -10.86 3.29 -0.23
CA ARG A 47 -12.19 3.87 -0.05
C ARG A 47 -13.18 2.92 0.61
N LEU A 48 -12.82 1.65 0.80
CA LEU A 48 -13.68 0.70 1.49
C LEU A 48 -13.87 1.16 2.94
N PRO A 49 -15.09 1.02 3.50
CA PRO A 49 -15.34 1.39 4.89
C PRO A 49 -14.42 0.57 5.81
N GLY A 50 -13.73 1.26 6.71
CA GLY A 50 -12.91 0.61 7.73
C GLY A 50 -13.76 -0.30 8.60
N VAL A 51 -13.27 -1.52 8.86
CA VAL A 51 -13.91 -2.43 9.80
C VAL A 51 -13.55 -1.99 11.21
N THR A 52 -14.56 -1.58 11.98
CA THR A 52 -14.36 -1.26 13.40
C THR A 52 -14.29 -2.57 14.19
N ALA A 53 -13.24 -2.73 14.99
CA ALA A 53 -13.14 -3.89 15.88
C ALA A 53 -14.32 -3.91 16.87
N PRO A 54 -14.92 -5.08 17.14
CA PRO A 54 -15.92 -5.21 18.20
C PRO A 54 -15.34 -4.74 19.54
N ALA A 55 -16.12 -3.98 20.32
CA ALA A 55 -15.65 -3.45 21.61
C ALA A 55 -15.14 -4.54 22.56
N ALA A 56 -15.73 -5.74 22.50
CA ALA A 56 -15.33 -6.90 23.31
C ALA A 56 -13.97 -7.51 22.89
N LEU A 57 -13.47 -7.22 21.69
CA LEU A 57 -12.24 -7.82 21.16
C LEU A 57 -11.05 -7.50 22.08
N LYS A 58 -10.92 -6.24 22.53
CA LYS A 58 -9.83 -5.82 23.40
C LYS A 58 -9.78 -6.64 24.68
N GLN A 59 -10.92 -6.81 25.35
CA GLN A 59 -10.98 -7.57 26.60
C GLN A 59 -10.68 -9.05 26.37
N SER A 60 -11.22 -9.63 25.28
CA SER A 60 -10.96 -11.04 24.94
C SER A 60 -9.48 -11.34 24.67
N LEU A 61 -8.72 -10.38 24.13
CA LEU A 61 -7.29 -10.52 23.91
C LEU A 61 -6.52 -10.50 25.24
N ILE A 62 -6.85 -9.57 26.14
CA ILE A 62 -6.21 -9.44 27.46
C ILE A 62 -6.43 -10.72 28.28
N ASP A 63 -7.67 -11.20 28.35
CA ASP A 63 -8.03 -12.39 29.13
C ASP A 63 -7.27 -13.63 28.63
N ARG A 64 -7.03 -13.71 27.32
CA ARG A 64 -6.31 -14.83 26.69
C ARG A 64 -4.81 -14.78 26.96
N MET A 65 -4.19 -13.59 26.89
CA MET A 65 -2.79 -13.39 27.24
C MET A 65 -2.49 -13.73 28.70
N HIS A 66 -3.41 -13.43 29.62
CA HIS A 66 -3.26 -13.77 31.04
C HIS A 66 -3.41 -15.27 31.34
N LYS A 67 -4.04 -16.03 30.44
CA LYS A 67 -4.27 -17.47 30.60
C LYS A 67 -3.12 -18.33 30.05
N GLU A 68 -2.28 -17.75 29.21
CA GLU A 68 -1.12 -18.40 28.56
C GLU A 68 0.20 -18.16 29.31
N ASN A 69 0.14 -17.53 30.49
CA ASN A 69 1.26 -17.19 31.37
C ASN A 69 1.07 -17.84 32.76
#